data_AF-A0AA38GE51-F1
#
_entry.id   AF-A0AA38GE51-F1
#
_cell.length_a   1.000
_cell.length_b   1.000
_cell.length_c   1.000
_cell.angle_alpha   90.00
_cell.angle_beta   90.00
_cell.angle_gamma   90.00
#
_symmetry.space_group_name_H-M   'P 1'
#
loop_
_entity.id
_entity.type
_entity.pdbx_description
1 polymer ?
#
loop_
_entity_poly.entity_id
_entity_poly.type
_entity_poly.pdbx_seq_one_letter_code
_entity_poly.pdbx_strand_id
1 'polypeptide(L)'
;MLVCNKTHSGLGEDFEITLPGGNLRDEDACLGPGGAWVGVRMLTGMMFDVSGRPICILSNNCIEGETSSFFSVQRLKKKYLKMADQGDVKVLSFWASPYVMRVLIGLEEKGINYETVPQTFPDKSPLLLEMNPVYKKVPVLVHNGKPVAESLIALEYIDEVWPSGPALLPADPYERALARFWADYVDKKIYEPATHIFRATGEKHEAAKRELVENLVVLEETLKGKDYFGGDKFGLVDIVVAPQISWFPMYEIVGEYKIPLEEKFPLIAAWMKKCKERESVKKILPEYEKMLQFATNVRKMIVGQV
;
A
#
# COMPACT_ATOMS: atom_id res chain seq x y z
N MET A 1 -0.55 20.61 18.52
CA MET A 1 -0.27 21.13 19.88
C MET A 1 -0.44 19.92 20.81
N LEU A 2 0.62 19.46 21.47
CA LEU A 2 0.57 18.30 22.38
C LEU A 2 -0.08 18.74 23.71
N VAL A 3 -1.11 18.03 24.16
CA VAL A 3 -1.76 18.25 25.46
C VAL A 3 -1.35 17.09 26.37
N CYS A 4 -0.69 17.40 27.49
CA CYS A 4 -0.31 16.42 28.50
C CYS A 4 -1.33 16.53 29.66
N ASN A 5 -2.17 15.52 29.84
CA ASN A 5 -3.12 15.47 30.95
C ASN A 5 -2.58 14.61 32.08
N LYS A 6 -2.74 15.08 33.31
CA LYS A 6 -2.24 14.47 34.54
C LYS A 6 -3.40 13.75 35.23
N THR A 7 -3.37 12.44 35.34
CA THR A 7 -4.37 11.66 36.11
C THR A 7 -3.69 10.94 37.26
N HIS A 8 -4.15 11.20 38.49
CA HIS A 8 -3.68 10.51 39.68
C HIS A 8 -4.52 9.24 39.93
N SER A 9 -3.92 8.07 39.74
CA SER A 9 -4.36 6.82 40.37
C SER A 9 -3.23 6.26 41.23
N GLY A 10 -3.54 5.86 42.46
CA GLY A 10 -2.62 5.70 43.59
C GLY A 10 -1.58 4.56 43.54
N LEU A 11 -1.07 4.18 42.37
CA LEU A 11 0.04 3.23 42.21
C LEU A 11 0.88 3.63 40.96
N GLY A 12 1.77 4.61 41.11
CA GLY A 12 2.68 5.07 40.04
C GLY A 12 2.23 6.35 39.33
N GLU A 13 3.20 7.14 38.85
CA GLU A 13 2.96 8.29 37.97
C GLU A 13 2.86 7.80 36.53
N ASP A 14 1.64 7.75 35.98
CA ASP A 14 1.40 7.46 34.56
C ASP A 14 1.17 8.77 33.78
N PHE A 15 1.90 8.97 32.69
CA PHE A 15 1.68 10.07 31.73
C PHE A 15 1.45 9.50 30.32
N GLU A 16 0.30 9.80 29.74
CA GLU A 16 -0.06 9.40 28.38
C GLU A 16 0.32 10.53 27.39
N ILE A 17 1.19 10.23 26.41
CA ILE A 17 1.55 11.18 25.34
C ILE A 17 0.74 10.83 24.08
N THR A 18 -0.28 11.63 23.78
CA THR A 18 -1.10 11.47 22.57
C THR A 18 -0.70 12.49 21.49
N LEU A 19 -0.17 12.02 20.36
CA LEU A 19 -0.08 12.81 19.13
C LEU A 19 -1.36 12.62 18.28
N PRO A 20 -1.75 13.60 17.46
CA PRO A 20 -2.80 13.37 16.48
C PRO A 20 -2.25 12.43 15.39
N GLY A 21 -2.59 11.14 15.47
CA GLY A 21 -2.35 10.17 14.38
C GLY A 21 -1.55 8.90 14.69
N GLY A 22 -1.28 8.53 15.95
CA GLY A 22 -0.74 7.19 16.25
C GLY A 22 -0.06 7.07 17.62
N ASN A 23 -0.31 5.95 18.30
CA ASN A 23 0.36 5.58 19.54
C ASN A 23 1.76 5.02 19.23
N LEU A 24 2.80 5.64 19.79
CA LEU A 24 4.08 4.96 20.01
C LEU A 24 3.85 3.90 21.10
N ARG A 25 4.31 2.68 20.88
CA ARG A 25 4.35 1.66 21.95
C ARG A 25 5.53 1.99 22.87
N ASP A 26 5.44 1.55 24.13
CA ASP A 26 6.36 1.85 25.24
C ASP A 26 7.86 1.61 24.98
N GLU A 27 8.24 1.01 23.85
CA GLU A 27 9.63 0.67 23.50
C GLU A 27 10.45 1.86 22.97
N ASP A 28 9.83 3.01 22.67
CA ASP A 28 10.52 4.21 22.16
C ASP A 28 11.01 5.18 23.28
N ALA A 29 10.96 4.75 24.54
CA ALA A 29 11.46 5.50 25.68
C ALA A 29 12.88 5.10 26.08
N CYS A 30 13.83 6.03 25.94
CA CYS A 30 15.19 5.83 26.45
C CYS A 30 15.23 6.12 27.97
N LEU A 31 15.48 5.08 28.77
CA LEU A 31 15.83 5.19 30.20
C LEU A 31 17.27 5.71 30.36
N GLY A 32 17.43 6.86 31.02
CA GLY A 32 18.74 7.36 31.49
C GLY A 32 19.00 6.98 32.96
N PRO A 33 20.26 7.03 33.45
CA PRO A 33 20.56 6.77 34.85
C PRO A 33 19.99 7.89 35.73
N GLY A 34 19.03 7.56 36.60
CA GLY A 34 18.38 8.51 37.51
C GLY A 34 16.86 8.68 37.34
N GLY A 35 16.22 8.01 36.37
CA GLY A 35 14.76 7.90 36.30
C GLY A 35 13.99 9.11 35.76
N ALA A 36 14.66 10.06 35.08
CA ALA A 36 13.96 11.18 34.43
C ALA A 36 13.74 10.93 32.92
N TRP A 37 12.49 11.11 32.47
CA TRP A 37 12.06 10.94 31.07
C TRP A 37 12.43 12.15 30.21
N VAL A 38 12.92 11.92 28.98
CA VAL A 38 13.24 12.99 28.02
C VAL A 38 12.08 13.15 27.03
N GLY A 39 11.26 14.19 27.22
CA GLY A 39 10.20 14.57 26.28
C GLY A 39 10.75 15.38 25.10
N VAL A 40 10.45 14.97 23.87
CA VAL A 40 10.97 15.59 22.64
C VAL A 40 9.96 16.57 22.06
N ARG A 41 10.34 17.85 21.89
CA ARG A 41 9.57 18.86 21.14
C ARG A 41 10.44 19.39 19.99
N MET A 42 10.07 19.09 18.74
CA MET A 42 10.78 19.60 17.55
C MET A 42 9.94 20.66 16.84
N LEU A 43 10.30 21.92 17.07
CA LEU A 43 10.08 23.01 16.12
C LEU A 43 11.47 23.55 15.81
N THR A 44 11.79 23.70 14.52
CA THR A 44 13.01 24.35 13.99
C THR A 44 14.37 23.68 14.22
N GLY A 45 14.44 22.36 14.44
CA GLY A 45 15.73 21.63 14.38
C GLY A 45 16.66 21.79 15.59
N MET A 46 16.15 22.31 16.71
CA MET A 46 16.82 22.30 18.01
C MET A 46 16.15 21.31 18.95
N MET A 47 16.92 20.43 19.59
CA MET A 47 16.44 19.62 20.71
C MET A 47 16.61 20.41 22.00
N PHE A 48 15.66 20.28 22.92
CA PHE A 48 15.71 20.91 24.23
C PHE A 48 15.54 19.84 25.31
N ASP A 49 16.23 19.98 26.44
CA ASP A 49 15.96 19.16 27.61
C ASP A 49 14.62 19.57 28.28
N VAL A 50 14.17 18.80 29.27
CA VAL A 50 12.94 19.08 30.03
C VAL A 50 12.98 20.41 30.81
N SER A 51 14.15 21.04 30.93
CA SER A 51 14.34 22.37 31.51
C SER A 51 14.38 23.50 30.47
N GLY A 52 14.20 23.19 29.19
CA GLY A 52 14.20 24.15 28.10
C GLY A 52 15.59 24.58 27.64
N ARG A 53 16.66 23.86 27.97
CA ARG A 53 18.03 24.17 27.51
C ARG A 53 18.29 23.54 26.14
N PRO A 54 18.86 24.27 25.17
CA PRO A 54 19.18 23.73 23.85
C PRO A 54 20.29 22.68 23.95
N ILE A 55 20.01 21.48 23.44
CA ILE A 55 20.98 20.42 23.19
C ILE A 55 21.54 20.69 21.79
N CYS A 56 22.75 21.23 21.72
CA CYS A 56 23.44 21.52 20.46
C CYS A 56 23.77 20.22 19.70
N ILE A 57 23.18 20.00 18.52
CA ILE A 57 23.57 18.91 17.58
C ILE A 57 24.30 19.46 16.33
N LEU A 58 24.85 20.67 16.41
CA LEU A 58 25.66 21.27 15.34
C LEU A 58 27.02 21.71 15.87
N SER A 59 27.76 20.78 16.46
CA SER A 59 29.22 20.88 16.52
C SER A 59 29.81 19.47 16.60
N ASN A 60 30.86 19.20 15.84
CA ASN A 60 31.61 17.93 15.82
C ASN A 60 32.29 17.57 17.16
N ASN A 61 32.00 18.30 18.24
CA ASN A 61 32.53 18.04 19.58
C ASN A 61 31.36 17.82 20.54
N CYS A 62 30.84 16.59 20.60
CA CYS A 62 30.09 16.12 21.77
C CYS A 62 31.03 15.27 22.62
N ILE A 63 31.03 15.57 23.92
CA ILE A 63 31.91 15.05 24.96
C ILE A 63 31.84 13.52 25.01
N GLU A 64 33.02 12.90 25.05
CA GLU A 64 33.23 11.46 25.25
C GLU A 64 32.61 11.03 26.59
N GLY A 65 31.57 10.20 26.55
CA GLY A 65 30.96 9.67 27.77
C GLY A 65 29.87 8.63 27.59
N GLU A 66 29.12 8.60 26.48
CA GLU A 66 27.96 7.70 26.38
C GLU A 66 27.78 7.13 24.97
N THR A 67 28.35 5.95 24.73
CA THR A 67 28.35 5.30 23.42
C THR A 67 26.94 4.81 23.01
N SER A 68 26.08 4.37 23.93
CA SER A 68 24.75 3.84 23.58
C SER A 68 23.75 4.91 23.10
N SER A 69 23.78 6.10 23.72
CA SER A 69 22.96 7.26 23.37
C SER A 69 23.30 7.79 21.97
N PHE A 70 24.59 7.85 21.63
CA PHE A 70 25.07 8.33 20.34
C PHE A 70 24.62 7.45 19.16
N PHE A 71 24.67 6.12 19.31
CA PHE A 71 24.21 5.20 18.27
C PHE A 71 22.70 5.33 18.01
N SER A 72 21.89 5.49 19.07
CA SER A 72 20.44 5.66 18.96
C SER A 72 20.07 6.98 18.29
N VAL A 73 20.73 8.09 18.63
CA VAL A 73 20.53 9.40 18.00
C VAL A 73 20.96 9.39 16.53
N GLN A 74 22.09 8.76 16.19
CA GLN A 74 22.51 8.61 14.79
C GLN A 74 21.53 7.76 13.98
N ARG A 75 20.97 6.71 14.59
CA ARG A 75 19.96 5.84 13.96
C ARG A 75 18.66 6.59 13.71
N LEU A 76 18.19 7.38 14.68
CA LEU A 76 17.04 8.26 14.52
C LEU A 76 17.30 9.34 13.47
N LYS A 77 18.45 10.01 13.50
CA LYS A 77 18.84 11.01 12.49
C LYS A 77 18.87 10.42 11.09
N LYS A 78 19.41 9.20 10.93
CA LYS A 78 19.42 8.48 9.65
C LYS A 78 18.02 8.08 9.19
N LYS A 79 17.15 7.63 10.11
CA LYS A 79 15.74 7.34 9.84
C LYS A 79 14.98 8.59 9.41
N TYR A 80 15.15 9.71 10.11
CA TYR A 80 14.54 11.01 9.78
C TYR A 80 15.05 11.59 8.47
N LEU A 81 16.37 11.55 8.21
CA LEU A 81 16.93 11.97 6.93
C LEU A 81 16.38 11.13 5.78
N LYS A 82 16.22 9.82 5.98
CA LYS A 82 15.62 8.92 4.98
C LYS A 82 14.14 9.20 4.76
N MET A 83 13.39 9.62 5.80
CA MET A 83 12.00 10.07 5.66
C MET A 83 11.88 11.43 4.97
N ALA A 84 12.78 12.37 5.27
CA ALA A 84 12.82 13.69 4.65
C ALA A 84 13.19 13.62 3.15
N ASP A 85 13.96 12.61 2.76
CA ASP A 85 14.38 12.36 1.37
C ASP A 85 13.28 11.73 0.50
N GLN A 86 12.22 11.17 1.11
CA GLN A 86 11.12 10.52 0.38
C GLN A 86 10.11 11.50 -0.22
N GLY A 87 10.03 12.74 0.28
CA GLY A 87 8.99 13.70 -0.09
C GLY A 87 7.63 13.43 0.57
N ASP A 88 6.69 14.37 0.41
CA ASP A 88 5.29 14.20 0.83
C ASP A 88 4.57 13.30 -0.18
N VAL A 89 4.15 12.11 0.24
CA VAL A 89 3.49 11.12 -0.62
C VAL A 89 2.07 10.86 -0.11
N LYS A 90 1.08 11.12 -0.96
CA LYS A 90 -0.33 10.88 -0.68
C LYS A 90 -0.95 10.03 -1.78
N VAL A 91 -1.94 9.22 -1.44
CA VAL A 91 -2.70 8.45 -2.42
C VAL A 91 -4.19 8.71 -2.23
N LEU A 92 -4.82 9.33 -3.23
CA LEU A 92 -6.27 9.43 -3.28
C LEU A 92 -6.80 8.03 -3.53
N SER A 93 -7.43 7.45 -2.51
CA SER A 93 -7.60 6.00 -2.39
C SER A 93 -9.06 5.61 -2.26
N PHE A 94 -9.38 4.42 -2.71
CA PHE A 94 -10.61 3.73 -2.38
C PHE A 94 -10.26 2.30 -2.02
N TRP A 95 -10.54 1.91 -0.78
CA TRP A 95 -9.98 0.71 -0.16
C TRP A 95 -10.32 -0.59 -0.92
N ALA A 96 -11.47 -0.65 -1.60
CA ALA A 96 -11.85 -1.83 -2.39
C ALA A 96 -11.32 -1.77 -3.84
N SER A 97 -10.75 -0.65 -4.30
CA SER A 97 -10.26 -0.54 -5.67
C SER A 97 -9.01 -1.40 -5.86
N PRO A 98 -9.03 -2.38 -6.78
CA PRO A 98 -7.85 -3.20 -7.02
C PRO A 98 -6.70 -2.37 -7.64
N TYR A 99 -7.01 -1.32 -8.41
CA TYR A 99 -6.02 -0.40 -8.96
C TYR A 99 -5.30 0.42 -7.87
N VAL A 100 -6.01 0.78 -6.80
CA VAL A 100 -5.41 1.45 -5.63
C VAL A 100 -4.51 0.48 -4.89
N MET A 101 -4.96 -0.77 -4.68
CA MET A 101 -4.15 -1.80 -4.02
C MET A 101 -2.79 -1.99 -4.71
N ARG A 102 -2.74 -1.95 -6.05
CA ARG A 102 -1.47 -1.98 -6.79
C ARG A 102 -0.48 -0.90 -6.33
N VAL A 103 -0.92 0.36 -6.35
CA VAL A 103 -0.07 1.51 -5.99
C VAL A 103 0.40 1.40 -4.55
N LEU A 104 -0.50 1.01 -3.63
CA LEU A 104 -0.13 0.84 -2.23
C LEU A 104 0.86 -0.32 -2.03
N ILE A 105 0.66 -1.47 -2.68
CA ILE A 105 1.62 -2.59 -2.66
C ILE A 105 2.98 -2.13 -3.19
N GLY A 106 3.02 -1.36 -4.29
CA GLY A 106 4.26 -0.81 -4.83
C GLY A 106 5.00 0.11 -3.83
N LEU A 107 4.27 0.98 -3.12
CA LEU A 107 4.83 1.83 -2.07
C LEU A 107 5.34 1.02 -0.88
N GLU A 108 4.61 -0.02 -0.47
CA GLU A 108 5.03 -0.92 0.62
C GLU A 108 6.28 -1.74 0.25
N GLU A 109 6.35 -2.29 -0.97
CA GLU A 109 7.55 -2.99 -1.46
C GLU A 109 8.78 -2.06 -1.46
N LYS A 110 8.59 -0.78 -1.78
CA LYS A 110 9.65 0.24 -1.72
C LYS A 110 9.93 0.78 -0.33
N GLY A 111 9.12 0.45 0.68
CA GLY A 111 9.24 0.99 2.04
C GLY A 111 9.03 2.51 2.11
N ILE A 112 8.15 3.04 1.27
CA ILE A 112 7.80 4.47 1.22
C ILE A 112 6.66 4.74 2.19
N ASN A 113 6.82 5.76 3.02
CA ASN A 113 5.74 6.23 3.87
C ASN A 113 4.77 7.07 3.05
N TYR A 114 3.47 6.85 3.22
CA TYR A 114 2.44 7.60 2.50
C TYR A 114 1.21 7.81 3.37
N GLU A 115 0.46 8.86 3.06
CA GLU A 115 -0.89 9.09 3.58
C GLU A 115 -1.93 8.60 2.56
N THR A 116 -2.96 7.90 3.01
CA THR A 116 -4.12 7.63 2.15
C THR A 116 -5.18 8.69 2.38
N VAL A 117 -5.72 9.24 1.29
CA VAL A 117 -6.79 10.25 1.31
C VAL A 117 -8.06 9.59 0.76
N PRO A 118 -8.95 9.07 1.62
CA PRO A 118 -10.10 8.28 1.19
C PRO A 118 -11.03 9.06 0.26
N GLN A 119 -11.47 8.41 -0.81
CA GLN A 119 -12.46 8.90 -1.75
C GLN A 119 -13.74 8.08 -1.61
N THR A 120 -14.88 8.75 -1.76
CA THR A 120 -16.21 8.14 -1.80
C THR A 120 -16.68 7.96 -3.24
N PHE A 121 -17.61 7.04 -3.45
CA PHE A 121 -18.33 6.88 -4.70
C PHE A 121 -19.84 6.72 -4.39
N PRO A 122 -20.73 7.26 -5.24
CA PRO A 122 -20.47 7.87 -6.54
C PRO A 122 -19.94 9.32 -6.48
N ASP A 123 -20.05 9.99 -5.33
CA ASP A 123 -19.71 11.41 -5.19
C ASP A 123 -18.20 11.64 -5.15
N LYS A 124 -17.67 12.30 -6.20
CA LYS A 124 -16.24 12.59 -6.35
C LYS A 124 -15.87 13.88 -5.63
N SER A 125 -14.82 13.84 -4.81
CA SER A 125 -14.35 15.02 -4.09
C SER A 125 -13.80 16.09 -5.03
N PRO A 126 -13.87 17.39 -4.66
CA PRO A 126 -13.20 18.46 -5.40
C PRO A 126 -11.71 18.20 -5.62
N LEU A 127 -11.02 17.66 -4.60
CA LEU A 127 -9.61 17.30 -4.67
C LEU A 127 -9.32 16.25 -5.75
N LEU A 128 -10.17 15.23 -5.90
CA LEU A 128 -10.01 14.24 -6.96
C LEU A 128 -10.20 14.86 -8.35
N LEU A 129 -11.17 15.77 -8.50
CA LEU A 129 -11.43 16.45 -9.76
C LEU A 129 -10.30 17.41 -10.14
N GLU A 130 -9.65 18.02 -9.15
CA GLU A 130 -8.47 18.87 -9.33
C GLU A 130 -7.23 18.04 -9.70
N MET A 131 -6.97 16.94 -8.98
CA MET A 131 -5.76 16.14 -9.13
C MET A 131 -5.81 15.18 -10.34
N ASN A 132 -7.00 14.79 -10.80
CA ASN A 132 -7.20 14.00 -12.01
C ASN A 132 -8.40 14.54 -12.83
N PRO A 133 -8.25 15.69 -13.50
CA PRO A 133 -9.35 16.34 -14.21
C PRO A 133 -9.78 15.57 -15.47
N VAL A 134 -8.89 14.75 -16.04
CA VAL A 134 -9.13 13.97 -17.27
C VAL A 134 -10.04 12.78 -16.98
N TYR A 135 -9.60 11.85 -16.13
CA TYR A 135 -10.32 10.60 -15.90
C TYR A 135 -11.19 10.64 -14.65
N LYS A 136 -10.89 11.52 -13.68
CA LYS A 136 -11.66 11.68 -12.44
C LYS A 136 -11.81 10.34 -11.70
N LYS A 137 -10.74 9.54 -11.66
CA LYS A 137 -10.69 8.18 -11.09
C LYS A 137 -9.54 8.07 -10.11
N VAL A 138 -9.69 7.14 -9.17
CA VAL A 138 -8.60 6.66 -8.28
C VAL A 138 -7.95 5.41 -8.87
N PRO A 139 -6.68 5.11 -8.56
CA PRO A 139 -5.77 5.89 -7.69
C PRO A 139 -5.27 7.19 -8.33
N VAL A 140 -4.91 8.15 -7.47
CA VAL A 140 -4.01 9.26 -7.84
C VAL A 140 -2.91 9.33 -6.78
N LEU A 141 -1.68 9.05 -7.19
CA LEU A 141 -0.49 9.25 -6.36
C LEU A 141 -0.11 10.73 -6.43
N VAL A 142 0.00 11.41 -5.31
CA VAL A 142 0.43 12.80 -5.23
C VAL A 142 1.76 12.84 -4.52
N HIS A 143 2.82 13.19 -5.24
CA HIS A 143 4.17 13.29 -4.69
C HIS A 143 4.63 14.76 -4.75
N ASN A 144 4.88 15.36 -3.59
CA ASN A 144 5.23 16.77 -3.44
C ASN A 144 4.24 17.71 -4.16
N GLY A 145 2.95 17.44 -3.98
CA GLY A 145 1.85 18.20 -4.59
C GLY A 145 1.62 17.93 -6.09
N LYS A 146 2.39 17.03 -6.72
CA LYS A 146 2.25 16.70 -8.15
C LYS A 146 1.50 15.38 -8.34
N PRO A 147 0.35 15.36 -9.05
CA PRO A 147 -0.43 14.15 -9.25
C PRO A 147 0.15 13.26 -10.37
N VAL A 148 0.10 11.96 -10.13
CA VAL A 148 0.37 10.87 -11.07
C VAL A 148 -0.86 9.96 -11.08
N ALA A 149 -1.59 9.98 -12.18
CA ALA A 149 -2.78 9.17 -12.40
C ALA A 149 -2.43 7.87 -13.13
N GLU A 150 -3.37 6.92 -13.14
CA GLU A 150 -3.25 5.56 -13.67
C GLU A 150 -2.30 4.66 -12.87
N SER A 151 -2.81 3.51 -12.43
CA SER A 151 -2.08 2.64 -11.49
C SER A 151 -0.75 2.10 -12.05
N LEU A 152 -0.70 1.71 -13.33
CA LEU A 152 0.54 1.23 -13.96
C LEU A 152 1.59 2.34 -14.09
N ILE A 153 1.17 3.54 -14.49
CA ILE A 153 2.05 4.70 -14.59
C ILE A 153 2.59 5.07 -13.20
N ALA A 154 1.73 5.05 -12.17
CA ALA A 154 2.15 5.29 -10.80
C ALA A 154 3.16 4.24 -10.31
N LEU A 155 3.03 2.96 -10.68
CA LEU A 155 4.01 1.93 -10.34
C LEU A 155 5.37 2.17 -11.01
N GLU A 156 5.39 2.54 -12.30
CA GLU A 156 6.65 2.89 -12.98
C GLU A 156 7.30 4.12 -12.32
N TYR A 157 6.50 5.15 -12.02
CA TYR A 157 6.97 6.33 -11.29
C TYR A 157 7.55 5.98 -9.91
N ILE A 158 6.89 5.10 -9.15
CA ILE A 158 7.39 4.60 -7.86
C ILE A 158 8.75 3.90 -8.03
N ASP A 159 8.89 3.08 -9.06
CA ASP A 159 10.12 2.33 -9.31
C ASP A 159 11.29 3.23 -9.71
N GLU A 160 11.03 4.25 -10.53
CA GLU A 160 12.01 5.21 -11.02
C GLU A 160 12.46 6.23 -9.95
N VAL A 161 11.53 6.74 -9.14
CA VAL A 161 11.82 7.77 -8.13
C VAL A 161 12.53 7.18 -6.92
N TRP A 162 12.18 5.95 -6.51
CA TRP A 162 12.75 5.31 -5.32
C TRP A 162 13.51 4.02 -5.68
N PRO A 163 14.74 4.13 -6.23
CA PRO A 163 15.53 2.98 -6.66
C PRO A 163 16.13 2.17 -5.50
N SER A 164 16.07 2.67 -4.26
CA SER A 164 16.71 2.05 -3.09
C SER A 164 16.00 0.80 -2.55
N GLY A 165 14.79 0.49 -3.04
CA GLY A 165 14.03 -0.72 -2.70
C GLY A 165 14.12 -1.80 -3.79
N PRO A 166 13.49 -2.98 -3.59
CA PRO A 166 13.33 -3.98 -4.65
C PRO A 166 12.83 -3.33 -5.94
N ALA A 167 13.43 -3.68 -7.07
CA ALA A 167 12.98 -3.19 -8.37
C ALA A 167 11.64 -3.83 -8.72
N LEU A 168 10.67 -3.01 -9.13
CA LEU A 168 9.36 -3.50 -9.57
C LEU A 168 9.46 -3.96 -11.03
N LEU A 169 10.24 -3.27 -11.85
CA LEU A 169 10.51 -3.63 -13.24
C LEU A 169 11.91 -4.24 -13.40
N PRO A 170 12.09 -5.18 -14.36
CA PRO A 170 13.40 -5.68 -14.73
C PRO A 170 14.33 -4.57 -15.25
N ALA A 171 15.63 -4.71 -14.98
CA ALA A 171 16.66 -3.80 -15.50
C ALA A 171 16.91 -4.03 -17.01
N ASP A 172 16.80 -5.26 -17.49
CA ASP A 172 16.92 -5.58 -18.90
C ASP A 172 15.76 -4.96 -19.72
N PRO A 173 16.04 -4.24 -20.83
CA PRO A 173 14.99 -3.59 -21.62
C PRO A 173 13.94 -4.53 -22.21
N TYR A 174 14.34 -5.74 -22.63
CA TYR A 174 13.43 -6.71 -23.22
C TYR A 174 12.52 -7.32 -22.15
N GLU A 175 13.08 -7.74 -21.02
CA GLU A 175 12.29 -8.25 -19.89
C GLU A 175 11.35 -7.17 -19.33
N ARG A 176 11.78 -5.91 -19.31
CA ARG A 176 10.91 -4.78 -18.94
C ARG A 176 9.76 -4.57 -19.91
N ALA A 177 10.00 -4.73 -21.22
CA ALA A 177 8.94 -4.67 -22.23
C ALA A 177 7.95 -5.83 -22.06
N LEU A 178 8.42 -7.03 -21.75
CA LEU A 178 7.56 -8.18 -21.44
C LEU A 178 6.72 -7.96 -20.18
N ALA A 179 7.32 -7.40 -19.11
CA ALA A 179 6.58 -7.08 -17.89
C ALA A 179 5.45 -6.07 -18.16
N ARG A 180 5.71 -5.04 -18.97
CA ARG A 180 4.69 -4.07 -19.41
C ARG A 180 3.60 -4.71 -20.26
N PHE A 181 3.98 -5.59 -21.18
CA PHE A 181 3.03 -6.34 -22.00
C PHE A 181 2.09 -7.18 -21.13
N TRP A 182 2.61 -7.93 -20.16
CA TRP A 182 1.79 -8.74 -19.29
C TRP A 182 0.94 -7.93 -18.31
N ALA A 183 1.43 -6.78 -17.84
CA ALA A 183 0.61 -5.85 -17.06
C ALA A 183 -0.59 -5.30 -17.88
N ASP A 184 -0.36 -4.93 -19.14
CA ASP A 184 -1.42 -4.50 -20.07
C ASP A 184 -2.40 -5.65 -20.40
N TYR A 185 -1.87 -6.86 -20.60
CA TYR A 185 -2.69 -8.05 -20.77
C TYR A 185 -3.61 -8.26 -19.57
N VAL A 186 -3.10 -8.15 -18.33
CA VAL A 186 -3.91 -8.31 -17.13
C VAL A 186 -5.03 -7.25 -17.05
N ASP A 187 -4.74 -5.99 -17.37
CA ASP A 187 -5.77 -4.94 -17.42
C ASP A 187 -6.88 -5.28 -18.42
N LYS A 188 -6.50 -5.64 -19.66
CA LYS A 188 -7.47 -5.88 -20.74
C LYS A 188 -8.17 -7.22 -20.67
N LYS A 189 -7.49 -8.26 -20.18
CA LYS A 189 -7.94 -9.66 -20.30
C LYS A 189 -8.37 -10.28 -18.98
N ILE A 190 -7.95 -9.72 -17.86
CA ILE A 190 -8.42 -10.18 -16.54
C ILE A 190 -9.39 -9.16 -15.95
N TYR A 191 -8.99 -7.89 -15.88
CA TYR A 191 -9.79 -6.86 -15.21
C TYR A 191 -11.04 -6.44 -15.99
N GLU A 192 -11.00 -6.37 -17.33
CA GLU A 192 -12.19 -6.04 -18.14
C GLU A 192 -13.29 -7.12 -18.03
N PRO A 193 -13.03 -8.43 -18.28
CA PRO A 193 -14.05 -9.46 -18.09
C PRO A 193 -14.53 -9.54 -16.63
N ALA A 194 -13.62 -9.43 -15.67
CA ALA A 194 -13.97 -9.36 -14.25
C ALA A 194 -14.94 -8.22 -13.92
N THR A 195 -14.73 -7.03 -14.51
CA THR A 195 -15.65 -5.90 -14.39
C THR A 195 -17.02 -6.22 -14.99
N HIS A 196 -17.06 -6.94 -16.12
CA HIS A 196 -18.32 -7.37 -16.71
C HIS A 196 -19.04 -8.42 -15.86
N ILE A 197 -18.33 -9.38 -15.25
CA ILE A 197 -18.93 -10.31 -14.28
C ILE A 197 -19.59 -9.56 -13.13
N PHE A 198 -18.90 -8.52 -12.64
CA PHE A 198 -19.38 -7.72 -11.55
C PHE A 198 -20.52 -6.76 -11.92
N ARG A 199 -20.63 -6.28 -13.17
CA ARG A 199 -21.56 -5.19 -13.52
C ARG A 199 -22.67 -5.58 -14.50
N ALA A 200 -22.52 -6.68 -15.24
CA ALA A 200 -23.47 -7.09 -16.28
C ALA A 200 -24.37 -8.25 -15.82
N THR A 201 -25.44 -8.50 -16.58
CA THR A 201 -26.31 -9.68 -16.44
C THR A 201 -26.53 -10.32 -17.83
N GLY A 202 -27.19 -11.48 -17.88
CA GLY A 202 -27.52 -12.15 -19.14
C GLY A 202 -26.31 -12.63 -19.94
N GLU A 203 -26.41 -12.57 -21.28
CA GLU A 203 -25.37 -13.11 -22.18
C GLU A 203 -23.99 -12.49 -21.97
N LYS A 204 -23.92 -11.16 -21.72
CA LYS A 204 -22.66 -10.46 -21.46
C LYS A 204 -21.99 -10.93 -20.18
N HIS A 205 -22.78 -11.28 -19.16
CA HIS A 205 -22.26 -11.85 -17.92
C HIS A 205 -21.67 -13.25 -18.15
N GLU A 206 -22.39 -14.13 -18.85
CA GLU A 206 -21.93 -15.49 -19.14
C GLU A 206 -20.72 -15.52 -20.09
N ALA A 207 -20.67 -14.62 -21.08
CA ALA A 207 -19.52 -14.47 -21.95
C ALA A 207 -18.27 -14.05 -21.16
N ALA A 208 -18.42 -13.10 -20.23
CA ALA A 208 -17.30 -12.62 -19.41
C ALA A 208 -16.73 -13.71 -18.49
N LYS A 209 -17.56 -14.62 -17.96
CA LYS A 209 -17.09 -15.78 -17.18
C LYS A 209 -16.21 -16.70 -18.02
N ARG A 210 -16.66 -17.04 -19.24
CA ARG A 210 -15.89 -17.88 -20.16
C ARG A 210 -14.58 -17.21 -20.56
N GLU A 211 -14.65 -15.95 -20.95
CA GLU A 211 -13.48 -15.16 -21.34
C GLU A 211 -12.46 -15.06 -20.20
N LEU A 212 -12.89 -14.83 -18.95
CA LEU A 212 -11.97 -14.82 -17.81
C LEU A 212 -11.25 -16.15 -17.65
N VAL A 213 -11.96 -17.28 -17.72
CA VAL A 213 -11.36 -18.61 -17.60
C VAL A 213 -10.38 -18.88 -18.75
N GLU A 214 -10.71 -18.52 -19.98
CA GLU A 214 -9.81 -18.65 -21.14
C GLU A 214 -8.55 -17.80 -20.97
N ASN A 215 -8.68 -16.56 -20.51
CA ASN A 215 -7.56 -15.66 -20.31
C ASN A 215 -6.66 -16.09 -19.14
N LEU A 216 -7.20 -16.79 -18.13
CA LEU A 216 -6.44 -17.39 -17.05
C LEU A 216 -5.58 -18.57 -17.51
N VAL A 217 -5.98 -19.31 -18.56
CA VAL A 217 -5.13 -20.36 -19.16
C VAL A 217 -3.82 -19.76 -19.67
N VAL A 218 -3.91 -18.64 -20.39
CA VAL A 218 -2.72 -17.94 -20.89
C VAL A 218 -1.85 -17.45 -19.74
N LEU A 219 -2.46 -16.90 -18.69
CA LEU A 219 -1.73 -16.38 -17.53
C LEU A 219 -1.02 -17.52 -16.74
N GLU A 220 -1.68 -18.66 -16.56
CA GLU A 220 -1.12 -19.87 -15.92
C GLU A 220 0.15 -20.34 -16.64
N GLU A 221 0.13 -20.38 -17.98
CA GLU A 221 1.29 -20.76 -18.78
C GLU A 221 2.51 -19.86 -18.51
N THR A 222 2.30 -18.58 -18.20
CA THR A 222 3.40 -17.65 -17.93
C THR A 222 4.14 -17.93 -16.62
N LEU A 223 3.52 -18.66 -15.68
CA LEU A 223 4.11 -19.04 -14.39
C LEU A 223 4.92 -20.35 -14.46
N LYS A 224 4.87 -21.10 -15.57
CA LYS A 224 5.59 -22.37 -15.68
C LYS A 224 7.08 -22.17 -15.45
N GLY A 225 7.62 -22.89 -14.45
CA GLY A 225 9.03 -22.82 -14.08
C GLY A 225 9.45 -21.52 -13.39
N LYS A 226 8.50 -20.69 -12.93
CA LYS A 226 8.77 -19.43 -12.24
C LYS A 226 8.12 -19.40 -10.87
N ASP A 227 8.73 -18.60 -10.00
CA ASP A 227 8.28 -18.38 -8.64
C ASP A 227 7.22 -17.27 -8.53
N TYR A 228 7.25 -16.35 -9.50
CA TYR A 228 6.46 -15.15 -9.66
C TYR A 228 6.27 -14.87 -11.16
N PHE A 229 5.31 -14.03 -11.52
CA PHE A 229 5.17 -13.57 -12.90
C PHE A 229 6.41 -12.80 -13.36
N GLY A 230 7.07 -12.09 -12.44
CA GLY A 230 8.38 -11.47 -12.62
C GLY A 230 9.59 -12.43 -12.69
N GLY A 231 9.37 -13.75 -12.74
CA GLY A 231 10.45 -14.75 -12.72
C GLY A 231 10.75 -15.23 -11.30
N ASP A 232 11.98 -15.03 -10.84
CA ASP A 232 12.42 -15.44 -9.50
C ASP A 232 12.02 -14.45 -8.41
N LYS A 233 11.62 -13.24 -8.79
CA LYS A 233 11.31 -12.14 -7.86
C LYS A 233 9.92 -11.59 -8.14
N PHE A 234 9.26 -11.18 -7.05
CA PHE A 234 7.99 -10.46 -7.11
C PHE A 234 8.22 -9.12 -7.83
N GLY A 235 7.46 -8.86 -8.89
CA GLY A 235 7.62 -7.67 -9.72
C GLY A 235 6.30 -7.05 -10.17
N LEU A 236 6.36 -6.22 -11.21
CA LEU A 236 5.24 -5.42 -11.72
C LEU A 236 3.99 -6.27 -11.98
N VAL A 237 4.14 -7.38 -12.71
CA VAL A 237 2.99 -8.23 -13.08
C VAL A 237 2.37 -8.85 -11.84
N ASP A 238 3.18 -9.27 -10.86
CA ASP A 238 2.67 -9.80 -9.59
C ASP A 238 1.87 -8.76 -8.82
N ILE A 239 2.37 -7.52 -8.71
CA ILE A 239 1.65 -6.40 -8.08
C ILE A 239 0.31 -6.14 -8.77
N VAL A 240 0.30 -6.25 -10.10
CA VAL A 240 -0.89 -6.00 -10.93
C VAL A 240 -1.95 -7.10 -10.77
N VAL A 241 -1.53 -8.36 -10.60
CA VAL A 241 -2.43 -9.50 -10.40
C VAL A 241 -2.85 -9.66 -8.93
N ALA A 242 -1.99 -9.32 -7.95
CA ALA A 242 -2.23 -9.56 -6.52
C ALA A 242 -3.59 -9.10 -5.98
N PRO A 243 -4.16 -7.94 -6.39
CA PRO A 243 -5.50 -7.53 -5.96
C PRO A 243 -6.60 -8.54 -6.29
N GLN A 244 -6.40 -9.38 -7.31
CA GLN A 244 -7.34 -10.45 -7.66
C GLN A 244 -7.50 -11.51 -6.57
N ILE A 245 -6.55 -11.62 -5.64
CA ILE A 245 -6.66 -12.49 -4.46
C ILE A 245 -7.91 -12.12 -3.63
N SER A 246 -8.21 -10.83 -3.49
CA SER A 246 -9.41 -10.37 -2.78
C SER A 246 -10.67 -10.40 -3.65
N TRP A 247 -10.52 -10.33 -4.98
CA TRP A 247 -11.65 -10.13 -5.90
C TRP A 247 -12.17 -11.40 -6.57
N PHE A 248 -11.34 -12.41 -6.82
CA PHE A 248 -11.78 -13.70 -7.38
C PHE A 248 -12.90 -14.35 -6.58
N PRO A 249 -12.82 -14.46 -5.23
CA PRO A 249 -13.93 -14.98 -4.44
C PRO A 249 -15.21 -14.15 -4.59
N MET A 250 -15.08 -12.82 -4.78
CA MET A 250 -16.23 -11.94 -4.99
C MET A 250 -16.89 -12.23 -6.32
N TYR A 251 -16.11 -12.45 -7.38
CA TYR A 251 -16.63 -12.81 -8.70
C TYR A 251 -17.33 -14.16 -8.71
N GLU A 252 -16.83 -15.15 -7.98
CA GLU A 252 -17.52 -16.43 -7.82
C GLU A 252 -18.92 -16.25 -7.20
N ILE A 253 -19.00 -15.42 -6.16
CA ILE A 253 -20.25 -15.16 -5.43
C ILE A 253 -21.23 -14.38 -6.29
N VAL A 254 -20.83 -13.22 -6.83
CA VAL A 254 -21.74 -12.40 -7.65
C VAL A 254 -22.03 -13.01 -9.02
N GLY A 255 -21.14 -13.88 -9.49
CA GLY A 255 -21.26 -14.59 -10.74
C GLY A 255 -21.98 -15.93 -10.61
N GLU A 256 -22.24 -16.41 -9.39
CA GLU A 256 -22.87 -17.72 -9.13
C GLU A 256 -22.15 -18.86 -9.89
N TYR A 257 -20.81 -18.85 -9.86
CA TYR A 257 -19.97 -19.85 -10.52
C TYR A 257 -18.67 -20.05 -9.75
N LYS A 258 -17.88 -21.05 -10.15
CA LYS A 258 -16.55 -21.30 -9.58
C LYS A 258 -15.47 -21.08 -10.61
N ILE A 259 -14.45 -20.32 -10.24
CA ILE A 259 -13.22 -20.24 -11.00
C ILE A 259 -12.43 -21.50 -10.64
N PRO A 260 -12.11 -22.38 -11.60
CA PRO A 260 -11.50 -23.69 -11.31
C PRO A 260 -10.00 -23.55 -11.00
N LEU A 261 -9.65 -22.77 -9.96
CA LEU A 261 -8.26 -22.47 -9.59
C LEU A 261 -7.48 -23.73 -9.25
N GLU A 262 -8.03 -24.62 -8.42
CA GLU A 262 -7.30 -25.81 -7.97
C GLU A 262 -7.17 -26.89 -9.06
N GLU A 263 -8.18 -27.00 -9.93
CA GLU A 263 -8.24 -28.04 -10.96
C GLU A 263 -7.51 -27.64 -12.26
N LYS A 264 -7.65 -26.37 -12.67
CA LYS A 264 -7.12 -25.89 -13.96
C LYS A 264 -5.95 -24.94 -13.83
N PHE A 265 -5.81 -24.24 -12.71
CA PHE A 265 -4.81 -23.18 -12.53
C PHE A 265 -3.96 -23.37 -11.25
N PRO A 266 -3.36 -24.57 -11.06
CA PRO A 266 -2.65 -24.90 -9.82
C PRO A 266 -1.45 -23.98 -9.55
N LEU A 267 -0.78 -23.46 -10.58
CA LEU A 267 0.35 -22.53 -10.42
C LEU A 267 -0.15 -21.16 -9.96
N ILE A 268 -1.22 -20.62 -10.54
CA ILE A 268 -1.88 -19.40 -10.04
C ILE A 268 -2.35 -19.62 -8.60
N ALA A 269 -2.98 -20.76 -8.29
CA ALA A 269 -3.45 -21.04 -6.93
C ALA A 269 -2.29 -21.08 -5.90
N ALA A 270 -1.16 -21.70 -6.27
CA ALA A 270 0.06 -21.70 -5.44
C ALA A 270 0.66 -20.30 -5.32
N TRP A 271 0.73 -19.56 -6.42
CA TRP A 271 1.21 -18.18 -6.45
C TRP A 271 0.35 -17.25 -5.58
N MET A 272 -0.98 -17.38 -5.60
CA MET A 272 -1.90 -16.61 -4.75
C MET A 272 -1.62 -16.85 -3.27
N LYS A 273 -1.43 -18.12 -2.86
CA LYS A 273 -1.09 -18.48 -1.48
C LYS A 273 0.24 -17.85 -1.07
N LYS A 274 1.27 -17.96 -1.91
CA LYS A 274 2.59 -17.35 -1.68
C LYS A 274 2.52 -15.82 -1.59
N CYS A 275 1.77 -15.18 -2.49
CA CYS A 275 1.65 -13.72 -2.54
C CYS A 275 0.87 -13.17 -1.35
N LYS A 276 -0.16 -13.87 -0.87
CA LYS A 276 -0.96 -13.45 0.28
C LYS A 276 -0.14 -13.35 1.58
N GLU A 277 0.93 -14.13 1.70
CA GLU A 277 1.84 -14.09 2.86
C GLU A 277 2.92 -13.00 2.76
N ARG A 278 3.05 -12.30 1.61
CA ARG A 278 3.98 -11.16 1.51
C ARG A 278 3.45 -9.98 2.32
N GLU A 279 4.28 -9.39 3.17
CA GLU A 279 3.87 -8.29 4.07
C GLU A 279 3.23 -7.11 3.32
N SER A 280 3.79 -6.70 2.18
CA SER A 280 3.25 -5.63 1.32
C SER A 280 1.84 -5.94 0.82
N VAL A 281 1.56 -7.20 0.48
CA VAL A 281 0.25 -7.65 -0.02
C VAL A 281 -0.72 -7.82 1.15
N LYS A 282 -0.30 -8.53 2.19
CA LYS A 282 -1.08 -8.81 3.40
C LYS A 282 -1.60 -7.55 4.08
N LYS A 283 -0.77 -6.50 4.14
CA LYS A 283 -1.13 -5.20 4.74
C LYS A 283 -2.19 -4.44 3.93
N ILE A 284 -2.24 -4.65 2.61
CA ILE A 284 -3.06 -3.86 1.69
C ILE A 284 -4.36 -4.57 1.30
N LEU A 285 -4.34 -5.89 1.14
CA LEU A 285 -5.53 -6.64 0.78
C LEU A 285 -6.59 -6.53 1.88
N PRO A 286 -7.84 -6.12 1.56
CA PRO A 286 -8.86 -5.97 2.57
C PRO A 286 -9.35 -7.33 3.09
N GLU A 287 -9.90 -7.33 4.30
CA GLU A 287 -10.54 -8.49 4.90
C GLU A 287 -11.68 -9.03 4.03
N TYR A 288 -11.82 -10.36 4.04
CA TYR A 288 -12.76 -11.05 3.17
C TYR A 288 -14.21 -10.64 3.43
N GLU A 289 -14.63 -10.59 4.71
CA GLU A 289 -15.99 -10.23 5.11
C GLU A 289 -16.34 -8.80 4.68
N LYS A 290 -15.39 -7.88 4.81
CA LYS A 290 -15.54 -6.48 4.39
C LYS A 290 -15.69 -6.39 2.86
N MET A 291 -14.87 -7.12 2.12
CA MET A 291 -14.99 -7.21 0.65
C MET A 291 -16.32 -7.83 0.23
N LEU A 292 -16.77 -8.90 0.89
CA LEU A 292 -18.01 -9.59 0.60
C LEU A 292 -19.22 -8.68 0.77
N GLN A 293 -19.29 -7.97 1.91
CA GLN A 293 -20.36 -7.02 2.17
C GLN A 293 -20.38 -5.91 1.12
N PHE A 294 -19.20 -5.34 0.81
CA PHE A 294 -19.07 -4.31 -0.22
C PHE A 294 -19.51 -4.79 -1.61
N ALA A 295 -18.94 -5.91 -2.08
CA ALA A 295 -19.21 -6.49 -3.39
C ALA A 295 -20.70 -6.81 -3.56
N THR A 296 -21.31 -7.44 -2.55
CA THR A 296 -22.74 -7.79 -2.58
C THR A 296 -23.63 -6.55 -2.64
N ASN A 297 -23.36 -5.54 -1.81
CA ASN A 297 -24.16 -4.32 -1.77
C ASN A 297 -24.04 -3.54 -3.08
N VAL A 298 -22.82 -3.38 -3.60
CA VAL A 298 -22.60 -2.67 -4.87
C VAL A 298 -23.20 -3.45 -6.03
N ARG A 299 -23.07 -4.78 -6.06
CA ARG A 299 -23.72 -5.60 -7.08
C ARG A 299 -25.23 -5.36 -7.10
N LYS A 300 -25.89 -5.45 -5.93
CA LYS A 300 -27.34 -5.18 -5.80
C LYS A 300 -27.72 -3.80 -6.32
N MET A 301 -26.94 -2.77 -6.00
CA MET A 301 -27.17 -1.40 -6.50
C MET A 301 -27.01 -1.29 -8.04
N ILE A 302 -26.01 -1.95 -8.62
CA ILE A 302 -25.70 -1.82 -10.05
C ILE A 302 -26.71 -2.57 -10.92
N VAL A 303 -27.07 -3.79 -10.53
CA VAL A 303 -27.88 -4.64 -11.40
C VAL A 303 -29.36 -4.68 -11.04
N GLY A 304 -29.75 -4.06 -9.92
CA GLY A 304 -31.13 -4.00 -9.45
C GLY A 304 -31.73 -5.39 -9.31
N GLN A 305 -31.75 -5.95 -8.10
CA GLN A 305 -32.78 -6.98 -7.87
C GLN A 305 -34.14 -6.28 -7.93
N VAL A 306 -34.87 -6.55 -9.01
CA VAL A 306 -36.33 -6.44 -9.14
C VAL A 306 -36.99 -7.29 -8.05
#